data_AF-A0A971P433-F1
#
_entry.id   AF-A0A971P433-F1
#
_cell.length_a   1.000
_cell.length_b   1.000
_cell.length_c   1.000
_cell.angle_alpha   90.00
_cell.angle_beta   90.00
_cell.angle_gamma   90.00
#
_symmetry.space_group_name_H-M   'P 1'
#
loop_
_entity.id
_entity.type
_entity.pdbx_description
1 polymer ?
#
loop_
_entity_poly.entity_id
_entity_poly.type
_entity_poly.pdbx_seq_one_letter_code
_entity_poly.pdbx_strand_id
1 'polypeptide(L)'
;MAKNKKNKPVAQYRNGNLKSCIWQDEIEKDGQTESRNTISVQKGYKDAKSGEWVNFELRLFPAEAARLISVLQAAYDDCAIQRTA
;
A
#
# COMPACT_ATOMS: atom_id res chain seq x y z
N MET A 1 -26.47 15.75 7.30
CA MET A 1 -25.87 14.47 6.87
C MET A 1 -24.68 14.79 5.98
N ALA A 2 -23.46 14.71 6.52
CA ALA A 2 -22.26 15.11 5.79
C ALA A 2 -22.01 14.14 4.62
N LYS A 3 -21.95 14.69 3.40
CA LYS A 3 -21.58 13.93 2.19
C LYS A 3 -20.18 13.36 2.39
N ASN A 4 -20.09 12.03 2.45
CA ASN A 4 -18.86 11.26 2.46
C ASN A 4 -18.08 11.60 1.17
N LYS A 5 -17.25 12.66 1.18
CA LYS A 5 -16.36 12.98 0.06
C LYS A 5 -15.47 11.76 -0.11
N LYS A 6 -15.64 11.02 -1.22
CA LYS A 6 -14.74 9.92 -1.58
C LYS A 6 -13.33 10.49 -1.60
N ASN A 7 -12.55 10.20 -0.56
CA ASN A 7 -11.19 10.67 -0.48
C ASN A 7 -10.46 10.05 -1.68
N LYS A 8 -9.86 10.87 -2.54
CA LYS A 8 -9.09 10.38 -3.69
C LYS A 8 -7.65 10.21 -3.23
N PRO A 9 -6.91 9.23 -3.76
CA PRO A 9 -5.50 9.14 -3.44
C PRO A 9 -4.79 10.40 -3.93
N VAL A 10 -3.93 10.97 -3.09
CA VAL A 10 -3.09 12.13 -3.40
C VAL A 10 -2.09 11.78 -4.50
N ALA A 11 -1.57 10.56 -4.47
CA ALA A 11 -0.69 10.03 -5.50
C ALA A 11 -0.95 8.53 -5.71
N GLN A 12 -0.61 8.04 -6.89
CA GLN A 12 -0.75 6.64 -7.27
C GLN A 12 0.45 6.19 -8.09
N TYR A 13 0.96 5.01 -7.77
CA TYR A 13 2.09 4.34 -8.41
C TYR A 13 1.68 2.92 -8.81
N ARG A 14 2.20 2.41 -9.92
CA ARG A 14 1.87 1.07 -10.42
C ARG A 14 3.08 0.41 -11.07
N ASN A 15 3.25 -0.88 -10.80
CA ASN A 15 4.17 -1.76 -11.52
C ASN A 15 3.49 -3.13 -11.71
N GLY A 16 3.07 -3.43 -12.95
CA GLY A 16 2.35 -4.65 -13.27
C GLY A 16 1.03 -4.80 -12.49
N ASN A 17 0.92 -5.89 -11.72
CA ASN A 17 -0.21 -6.20 -10.84
C ASN A 17 -0.09 -5.61 -9.43
N LEU A 18 1.01 -4.91 -9.13
CA LEU A 18 1.20 -4.17 -7.89
C LEU A 18 0.83 -2.70 -8.10
N LYS A 19 0.14 -2.15 -7.11
CA LYS A 19 -0.29 -0.75 -7.09
C LYS A 19 -0.05 -0.18 -5.71
N SER A 20 0.41 1.06 -5.63
CA SER A 20 0.54 1.79 -4.38
C SER A 20 -0.15 3.15 -4.46
N CYS A 21 -0.84 3.56 -3.39
CA CYS A 21 -1.52 4.85 -3.32
C CYS A 21 -1.14 5.59 -2.04
N ILE A 22 -1.00 6.91 -2.13
CA ILE A 22 -0.89 7.79 -0.95
C ILE A 22 -2.28 8.38 -0.68
N TRP A 23 -2.72 8.32 0.57
CA TRP A 23 -3.97 8.88 1.06
C TRP A 23 -3.64 9.92 2.13
N GLN A 24 -4.35 11.04 2.12
CA GLN A 24 -4.20 12.09 3.11
C GLN A 24 -5.56 12.34 3.73
N ASP A 25 -5.63 12.14 5.04
CA ASP A 25 -6.82 12.42 5.84
C ASP A 25 -6.50 13.64 6.74
N GLU A 26 -7.41 14.60 6.78
CA GLU A 26 -7.36 15.69 7.76
C GLU A 26 -8.05 15.21 9.04
N ILE A 27 -7.31 15.20 10.14
CA ILE A 27 -7.81 14.80 11.45
C ILE A 27 -7.74 16.02 12.35
N GLU A 28 -8.87 16.41 12.91
CA GLU A 28 -8.91 17.43 13.95
C GLU A 28 -8.63 16.76 15.30
N LYS A 29 -7.53 17.15 15.93
CA LYS A 29 -7.13 16.64 17.24
C LYS A 29 -6.66 17.81 18.09
N ASP A 30 -7.24 17.95 19.29
CA ASP A 30 -6.88 19.01 20.25
C ASP A 30 -6.99 20.44 19.69
N GLY A 31 -7.96 20.69 18.81
CA GLY A 31 -8.19 22.00 18.18
C GLY A 31 -7.18 22.38 17.09
N GLN A 32 -6.28 21.47 16.72
CA GLN A 32 -5.38 21.61 15.57
C GLN A 32 -5.78 20.63 14.47
N THR A 33 -5.71 21.09 13.22
CA THR A 33 -5.89 20.24 12.04
C THR A 33 -4.56 19.59 11.70
N GLU A 34 -4.42 18.29 11.99
CA GLU A 34 -3.27 17.49 11.59
C GLU A 34 -3.59 16.74 10.30
N SER A 35 -2.70 16.82 9.30
CA SER A 35 -2.82 15.99 8.10
C SER A 35 -2.07 14.67 8.29
N ARG A 36 -2.77 13.55 8.16
CA ARG A 36 -2.20 12.21 8.31
C ARG A 36 -2.09 11.53 6.95
N ASN A 37 -0.86 11.13 6.60
CA ASN A 37 -0.59 10.38 5.39
C ASN A 37 -0.62 8.87 5.66
N THR A 38 -1.25 8.12 4.77
CA THR A 38 -1.27 6.65 4.75
C THR A 38 -0.89 6.16 3.37
N ILE A 39 -0.13 5.07 3.29
CA ILE A 39 0.27 4.41 2.05
C ILE A 39 -0.47 3.09 1.95
N SER A 40 -1.14 2.81 0.83
CA SER A 40 -1.71 1.48 0.57
C SER A 40 -0.92 0.75 -0.51
N VAL A 41 -0.68 -0.55 -0.32
CA VAL A 41 -0.09 -1.46 -1.30
C VAL A 41 -1.14 -2.48 -1.67
N GLN A 42 -1.44 -2.60 -2.96
CA GLN A 42 -2.44 -3.48 -3.52
C GLN A 42 -1.80 -4.50 -4.47
N LYS A 43 -2.21 -5.77 -4.36
CA LYS A 43 -1.84 -6.85 -5.29
C LYS A 43 -3.09 -7.54 -5.77
N GLY A 44 -3.34 -7.46 -7.07
CA GLY A 44 -4.38 -8.25 -7.74
C GLY A 44 -3.83 -9.59 -8.21
N TYR A 45 -4.52 -10.68 -7.92
CA TYR A 45 -4.24 -11.99 -8.48
C TYR A 45 -5.53 -12.75 -8.77
N LYS A 46 -5.48 -13.64 -9.76
CA LYS A 46 -6.60 -14.54 -10.05
C LYS A 46 -6.43 -15.78 -9.20
N ASP A 47 -7.44 -16.09 -8.38
CA ASP A 47 -7.43 -17.32 -7.59
C ASP A 47 -7.50 -18.53 -8.53
N ALA A 48 -6.63 -19.51 -8.29
CA ALA A 48 -6.50 -20.67 -9.17
C ALA A 48 -7.67 -21.66 -9.04
N LYS A 49 -8.40 -21.65 -7.91
CA LYS A 49 -9.49 -22.58 -7.62
C LYS A 49 -10.85 -22.01 -8.03
N SER A 50 -11.13 -20.76 -7.65
CA SER A 50 -12.40 -20.10 -7.97
C SER A 50 -12.39 -19.40 -9.32
N GLY A 51 -11.21 -19.07 -9.85
CA GLY A 51 -11.08 -18.27 -11.07
C GLY A 51 -11.44 -16.79 -10.88
N GLU A 52 -11.74 -16.35 -9.66
CA GLU A 52 -12.10 -14.98 -9.34
C GLU A 52 -10.87 -14.10 -9.16
N TRP A 53 -11.01 -12.80 -9.41
CA TRP A 53 -9.97 -11.82 -9.12
C TRP A 53 -10.02 -11.43 -7.64
N VAL A 54 -8.94 -11.73 -6.94
CA VAL A 54 -8.74 -11.34 -5.54
C VAL A 54 -7.81 -10.14 -5.50
N ASN A 55 -8.24 -9.10 -4.78
CA ASN A 55 -7.42 -7.92 -4.50
C ASN A 55 -7.00 -7.94 -3.03
N PHE A 56 -5.70 -8.11 -2.79
CA PHE A 56 -5.11 -7.91 -1.48
C PHE A 56 -4.74 -6.43 -1.33
N GLU A 57 -5.08 -5.82 -0.18
CA GLU A 57 -4.67 -4.45 0.18
C GLU A 57 -4.04 -4.45 1.57
N LEU A 58 -2.86 -3.84 1.67
CA LEU A 58 -2.16 -3.55 2.92
C LEU A 58 -2.06 -2.04 3.09
N ARG A 59 -2.46 -1.52 4.26
CA ARG A 59 -2.32 -0.10 4.61
C ARG A 59 -1.22 0.08 5.63
N LEU A 60 -0.41 1.11 5.43
CA LEU A 60 0.82 1.38 6.18
C LEU A 60 0.92 2.87 6.49
N PHE A 61 1.45 3.20 7.65
CA PHE A 61 1.98 4.54 7.88
C PHE A 61 3.32 4.72 7.18
N PRO A 62 3.75 5.97 6.89
CA PRO A 62 5.01 6.23 6.18
C PRO A 62 6.23 5.54 6.81
N ALA A 63 6.30 5.50 8.15
CA ALA A 63 7.38 4.81 8.86
C ALA A 63 7.36 3.28 8.65
N GLU A 64 6.18 2.67 8.58
CA GLU A 64 6.02 1.24 8.34
C GLU A 64 6.37 0.89 6.88
N ALA A 65 5.98 1.75 5.93
CA ALA A 65 6.35 1.59 4.53
C ALA A 65 7.87 1.60 4.33
N ALA A 66 8.59 2.52 4.98
CA ALA A 66 10.05 2.56 4.92
C ALA A 66 10.69 1.27 5.47
N ARG A 67 10.17 0.75 6.59
CA ARG A 67 10.64 -0.54 7.16
C ARG A 67 10.31 -1.71 6.23
N LEU A 68 9.12 -1.73 5.64
CA LEU A 68 8.72 -2.77 4.70
C LEU A 68 9.63 -2.82 3.48
N ILE A 69 10.00 -1.67 2.91
CA ILE A 69 10.96 -1.58 1.80
C ILE A 69 12.28 -2.25 2.18
N SER A 70 12.83 -1.95 3.37
CA SER A 70 14.08 -2.54 3.83
C SER A 70 14.01 -4.06 3.96
N VAL A 71 12.92 -4.60 4.50
CA VAL A 71 12.76 -6.06 4.66
C VAL A 71 12.52 -6.74 3.32
N LEU A 72 11.74 -6.12 2.42
CA LEU A 72 11.49 -6.64 1.07
C LEU A 72 12.76 -6.67 0.22
N GLN A 73 13.62 -5.66 0.34
CA GLN A 73 14.90 -5.64 -0.37
C GLN A 73 15.78 -6.82 0.04
N ALA A 74 15.95 -7.06 1.35
CA ALA A 74 16.73 -8.20 1.85
C ALA A 74 16.15 -9.54 1.37
N ALA A 75 14.81 -9.70 1.44
CA ALA A 75 14.16 -10.92 0.95
C ALA A 75 14.32 -11.13 -0.57
N TYR A 76 14.31 -10.04 -1.35
CA TYR A 76 14.58 -10.09 -2.79
C TYR A 76 16.01 -10.53 -3.07
N ASP A 77 16.98 -9.96 -2.37
CA ASP A 77 18.40 -10.29 -2.54
C ASP A 77 18.63 -11.78 -2.26
N ASP A 78 18.04 -12.32 -1.18
CA ASP A 78 18.10 -13.76 -0.87
C ASP A 78 17.50 -14.63 -1.99
N CYS A 79 16.34 -14.24 -2.54
CA CYS A 79 15.71 -14.97 -3.64
C CYS A 79 16.52 -14.92 -4.94
N ALA A 80 17.22 -13.82 -5.19
CA ALA A 80 18.03 -13.62 -6.38
C ALA A 80 19.33 -14.44 -6.34
N ILE A 81 19.96 -14.53 -5.16
CA ILE A 81 21.23 -15.27 -4.96
C ILE A 81 21.02 -16.79 -5.07
N GLN A 82 19.87 -17.32 -4.64
CA GLN A 82 19.58 -18.76 -4.68
C GLN A 82 19.39 -19.35 -6.10
N ARG A 83 19.50 -18.55 -7.16
CA ARG A 83 19.33 -18.99 -8.57
C ARG A 83 20.64 -19.30 -9.32
N THR A 84 21.79 -19.26 -8.67
CA THR A 84 23.12 -19.49 -9.28
C THR A 84 23.85 -20.71 -8.73
N ALA A 85 23.13 -21.75 -8.30
CA ALA A 85 23.70 -23.05 -7.90
C ALA A 85 23.12 -24.19 -8.74
#